data_AF-A0A7X8D7C9-F1
#
_entry.id   AF-A0A7X8D7C9-F1
#
_cell.length_a   1.000
_cell.length_b   1.000
_cell.length_c   1.000
_cell.angle_alpha   90.00
_cell.angle_beta   90.00
_cell.angle_gamma   90.00
#
_symmetry.space_group_name_H-M   'P 1'
#
loop_
_entity.id
_entity.type
_entity.pdbx_description
1 polymer ?
#
loop_
_entity_poly.entity_id
_entity_poly.type
_entity_poly.pdbx_seq_one_letter_code
_entity_poly.pdbx_strand_id
1 'polypeptide(L)'
;MTSSSTSLRPNLAWIYAKPWRIIAFGMGSGAIYPAPGTWGTLWAWAVWLLVLQFIPLGAMSLFLGLAFAIGVWACQLSGDELGVSDHGGMVWDEAVAFWLVLWLLPTPAWWMQGLAFGAFRLFDIIKPPPIRFFDQKVGGGFGVMLDDILAAGYSLLFLYLVALWL
;
A
#
# COMPACT_ATOMS: atom_id res chain seq x y z
N MET A 1 33.37 -0.90 21.20
CA MET A 1 32.68 0.29 20.64
C MET A 1 31.33 -0.18 20.13
N THR A 2 30.29 -0.09 20.95
CA THR A 2 28.92 -0.47 20.56
C THR A 2 28.32 0.69 19.76
N SER A 3 28.27 0.57 18.43
CA SER A 3 27.57 1.55 17.59
C SER A 3 26.09 1.54 18.00
N SER A 4 25.65 2.60 18.65
CA SER A 4 24.23 2.86 18.86
C SER A 4 23.56 2.94 17.49
N SER A 5 22.81 1.92 17.11
CA SER A 5 21.92 1.96 15.96
C SER A 5 20.80 2.95 16.29
N THR A 6 21.04 4.23 16.03
CA THR A 6 19.98 5.24 16.07
C THR A 6 18.96 4.79 15.03
N SER A 7 17.82 4.23 15.46
CA SER A 7 16.73 3.86 14.57
C SER A 7 16.42 5.08 13.71
N LEU A 8 16.73 5.01 12.42
CA LEU A 8 16.67 6.16 11.53
C LEU A 8 15.20 6.50 11.34
N ARG A 9 14.66 7.45 12.11
CA ARG A 9 13.28 7.92 11.93
C ARG A 9 13.26 8.71 10.62
N PRO A 10 12.58 8.20 9.58
CA PRO A 10 12.57 8.87 8.29
C PRO A 10 11.93 10.25 8.45
N ASN A 11 12.64 11.30 8.07
CA ASN A 11 12.10 12.65 7.98
C ASN A 11 11.93 13.05 6.51
N LEU A 12 11.21 14.14 6.25
CA LEU A 12 10.95 14.59 4.88
C LEU A 12 12.23 14.86 4.10
N ALA A 13 13.28 15.40 4.73
CA ALA A 13 14.56 15.65 4.07
C ALA A 13 15.22 14.35 3.60
N TRP A 14 15.14 13.28 4.40
CA TRP A 14 15.64 11.96 4.02
C TRP A 14 14.79 11.34 2.90
N ILE A 15 13.46 11.47 2.95
CA ILE A 15 12.53 10.94 1.94
C ILE A 15 12.77 11.61 0.59
N TYR A 16 12.82 12.94 0.53
CA TYR A 16 12.97 13.66 -0.74
C TYR A 16 14.38 13.63 -1.32
N ALA A 17 15.37 13.07 -0.60
CA ALA A 17 16.73 12.98 -1.10
C ALA A 17 16.92 11.96 -2.24
N LYS A 18 16.05 10.94 -2.35
CA LYS A 18 16.19 9.86 -3.34
C LYS A 18 14.84 9.40 -3.90
N PRO A 19 14.75 9.07 -5.20
CA PRO A 19 13.47 8.80 -5.85
C PRO A 19 12.73 7.57 -5.30
N TRP A 20 13.44 6.48 -4.97
CA TRP A 20 12.80 5.28 -4.40
C TRP A 20 12.16 5.55 -3.03
N ARG A 21 12.72 6.45 -2.22
CA ARG A 21 12.15 6.81 -0.92
C ARG A 21 10.88 7.62 -1.09
N ILE A 22 10.86 8.57 -2.04
CA ILE A 22 9.65 9.34 -2.38
C ILE A 22 8.52 8.40 -2.77
N ILE A 23 8.84 7.39 -3.59
CA ILE A 23 7.88 6.36 -4.02
C ILE A 23 7.43 5.55 -2.82
N ALA A 24 8.35 4.87 -2.11
CA ALA A 24 8.03 3.98 -1.00
C ALA A 24 7.20 4.69 0.08
N PHE A 25 7.49 5.95 0.40
CA PHE A 25 6.78 6.74 1.41
C PHE A 25 5.53 7.47 0.88
N GLY A 26 5.01 7.10 -0.30
CA GLY A 26 3.77 7.67 -0.84
C GLY A 26 3.81 9.19 -0.96
N MET A 27 4.89 9.72 -1.54
CA MET A 27 5.19 11.16 -1.66
C MET A 27 5.30 11.91 -0.33
N GLY A 28 5.56 11.20 0.78
CA GLY A 28 5.69 11.76 2.14
C GLY A 28 4.47 11.53 3.03
N SER A 29 3.38 10.96 2.52
CA SER A 29 2.21 10.58 3.33
C SER A 29 2.59 9.58 4.43
N GLY A 30 3.49 8.65 4.14
CA GLY A 30 4.04 7.68 5.10
C GLY A 30 4.95 8.28 6.17
N ALA A 31 5.19 9.59 6.16
CA ALA A 31 5.88 10.31 7.24
C ALA A 31 4.91 10.90 8.29
N ILE A 32 3.60 10.86 8.04
CA ILE A 32 2.59 11.50 8.89
C ILE A 32 2.23 10.58 10.05
N TYR A 33 2.22 11.14 11.26
CA TYR A 33 1.84 10.45 12.50
C TYR A 33 0.61 11.10 13.14
N PRO A 34 -0.25 10.33 13.83
CA PRO A 34 -0.18 8.88 14.02
C PRO A 34 -0.66 8.08 12.79
N ALA A 35 -0.33 6.78 12.74
CA ALA A 35 -0.76 5.79 11.74
C ALA A 35 -0.42 6.14 10.28
N PRO A 36 0.86 6.06 9.87
CA PRO A 36 1.28 6.41 8.51
C PRO A 36 0.51 5.69 7.41
N GLY A 37 0.16 4.42 7.61
CA GLY A 37 -0.65 3.67 6.64
C GLY A 37 -2.05 4.25 6.40
N THR A 38 -2.68 4.83 7.42
CA THR A 38 -3.94 5.57 7.20
C THR A 38 -3.73 6.76 6.27
N TRP A 39 -2.65 7.51 6.44
CA TRP A 39 -2.33 8.66 5.58
C TRP A 39 -1.91 8.24 4.18
N GLY A 40 -1.18 7.12 4.05
CA GLY A 40 -0.83 6.51 2.77
C GLY A 40 -2.07 6.07 1.98
N THR A 41 -2.97 5.35 2.64
CA THR A 41 -4.24 4.92 2.03
C THR A 41 -5.14 6.12 1.69
N LEU A 42 -5.19 7.17 2.52
CA LEU A 42 -5.93 8.41 2.21
C LEU A 42 -5.34 9.13 1.01
N TRP A 43 -4.01 9.21 0.92
CA TRP A 43 -3.32 9.75 -0.25
C TRP A 43 -3.66 8.94 -1.50
N ALA A 44 -3.65 7.61 -1.40
CA ALA A 44 -4.05 6.72 -2.50
C ALA A 44 -5.50 6.99 -2.95
N TRP A 45 -6.43 7.17 -2.01
CA TRP A 45 -7.81 7.53 -2.32
C TRP A 45 -7.90 8.88 -3.05
N ALA A 46 -7.16 9.89 -2.60
CA ALA A 46 -7.11 11.19 -3.25
C ALA A 46 -6.56 11.09 -4.69
N VAL A 47 -5.48 10.32 -4.90
CA VAL A 47 -4.92 10.06 -6.24
C VAL A 47 -5.94 9.35 -7.14
N TRP A 48 -6.71 8.40 -6.59
CA TRP A 48 -7.79 7.75 -7.33
C TRP A 48 -8.84 8.75 -7.80
N LEU A 49 -9.35 9.57 -6.89
CA LEU A 49 -10.41 10.55 -7.18
C LEU A 49 -9.97 11.64 -8.16
N LEU A 50 -8.70 12.05 -8.11
CA LEU A 50 -8.22 13.14 -8.95
C LEU A 50 -7.70 12.67 -10.32
N VAL A 51 -7.21 11.42 -10.41
CA VAL A 51 -6.46 10.96 -11.58
C VAL A 51 -6.91 9.58 -12.05
N LEU A 52 -6.79 8.54 -11.21
CA LEU A 52 -6.82 7.16 -11.70
C LEU A 52 -8.20 6.71 -12.16
N GLN A 53 -9.28 7.25 -11.59
CA GLN A 53 -10.64 6.87 -11.99
C GLN A 53 -10.98 7.24 -13.44
N PHE A 54 -10.19 8.12 -14.07
CA PHE A 54 -10.36 8.55 -15.46
C PHE A 54 -9.53 7.73 -16.46
N ILE A 55 -8.70 6.80 -15.98
CA ILE A 55 -7.83 5.98 -16.83
C ILE A 55 -8.66 4.84 -17.48
N PRO A 56 -8.52 4.60 -18.80
CA PRO A 56 -9.18 3.48 -19.47
C PRO A 56 -8.80 2.12 -18.88
N LEU A 57 -9.73 1.16 -18.92
CA LEU A 57 -9.57 -0.16 -18.29
C LEU A 57 -8.24 -0.86 -18.61
N GLY A 58 -7.85 -0.91 -19.89
CA GLY A 58 -6.61 -1.55 -20.31
C GLY A 58 -5.34 -0.79 -19.90
N ALA A 59 -5.43 0.53 -19.71
CA ALA A 59 -4.31 1.33 -19.21
C ALA A 59 -4.17 1.19 -17.69
N MET A 60 -5.27 0.95 -16.96
CA MET A 60 -5.25 0.75 -15.51
C MET A 60 -4.52 -0.53 -15.11
N SER A 61 -4.74 -1.64 -15.82
CA SER A 61 -4.03 -2.90 -15.54
C SER A 61 -2.51 -2.78 -15.78
N LEU A 62 -2.10 -2.10 -16.86
CA LEU A 62 -0.70 -1.80 -17.11
C LEU A 62 -0.12 -0.88 -16.03
N PHE A 63 -0.85 0.16 -15.64
CA PHE A 63 -0.46 1.08 -14.58
C PHE A 63 -0.23 0.33 -13.26
N LEU A 64 -1.18 -0.50 -12.82
CA LEU A 64 -1.04 -1.28 -11.59
C LEU A 64 0.12 -2.26 -11.65
N GLY A 65 0.34 -2.93 -12.79
CA GLY A 65 1.49 -3.83 -12.97
C GLY A 65 2.83 -3.09 -12.87
N LEU A 66 2.93 -1.91 -13.48
CA LEU A 66 4.13 -1.07 -13.38
C LEU A 66 4.31 -0.49 -11.98
N ALA A 67 3.25 0.01 -11.35
CA ALA A 67 3.28 0.54 -10.00
C ALA A 67 3.68 -0.54 -8.98
N PHE A 68 3.22 -1.78 -9.17
CA PHE A 68 3.66 -2.93 -8.39
C PHE A 68 5.16 -3.19 -8.58
N ALA A 69 5.65 -3.31 -9.82
CA ALA A 69 7.06 -3.58 -10.10
C ALA A 69 8.00 -2.48 -9.57
N ILE A 70 7.60 -1.21 -9.74
CA ILE A 70 8.31 -0.05 -9.19
C ILE A 70 8.28 -0.10 -7.66
N GLY A 71 7.15 -0.49 -7.07
CA GLY A 71 6.99 -0.67 -5.63
C GLY A 71 7.96 -1.71 -5.08
N VAL A 72 8.07 -2.87 -5.72
CA VAL A 72 9.02 -3.93 -5.32
C VAL A 72 10.45 -3.38 -5.23
N TRP A 73 10.88 -2.64 -6.28
CA TRP A 73 12.20 -2.01 -6.29
C TRP A 73 12.36 -0.93 -5.22
N ALA A 74 11.37 -0.05 -5.08
CA ALA A 74 11.42 1.09 -4.17
C ALA A 74 11.40 0.67 -2.69
N CYS A 75 10.55 -0.31 -2.37
CA CYS A 75 10.42 -0.88 -1.05
C CYS A 75 11.67 -1.68 -0.68
N GLN A 76 12.25 -2.45 -1.61
CA GLN A 76 13.52 -3.16 -1.36
C GLN A 76 14.63 -2.18 -0.96
N LEU A 77 14.89 -1.16 -1.79
CA LEU A 77 15.98 -0.21 -1.52
C LEU A 77 15.74 0.60 -0.25
N SER A 78 14.50 1.00 0.01
CA SER A 78 14.17 1.76 1.22
C SER A 78 14.32 0.89 2.48
N GLY A 79 13.87 -0.37 2.42
CA GLY A 79 14.00 -1.31 3.53
C GLY A 79 15.46 -1.65 3.84
N ASP A 80 16.29 -1.85 2.80
CA ASP A 80 17.73 -2.09 2.96
C ASP A 80 18.43 -0.89 3.63
N GLU A 81 18.06 0.34 3.29
CA GLU A 81 18.62 1.55 3.89
C GLU A 81 18.15 1.78 5.34
N LEU A 82 16.93 1.36 5.67
CA LEU A 82 16.38 1.46 7.01
C LEU A 82 16.78 0.29 7.91
N GLY A 83 17.34 -0.78 7.33
CA GLY A 83 17.66 -2.02 8.04
C GLY A 83 16.42 -2.81 8.48
N VAL A 84 15.25 -2.53 7.88
CA VAL A 84 13.96 -3.17 8.18
C VAL A 84 13.19 -3.34 6.87
N SER A 85 12.82 -4.57 6.54
CA SER A 85 12.20 -4.94 5.26
C SER A 85 10.86 -4.24 4.99
N ASP A 86 10.04 -4.12 6.04
CA ASP A 86 8.68 -3.56 6.00
C ASP A 86 8.57 -2.47 7.08
N HIS A 87 9.14 -1.29 6.81
CA HIS A 87 9.03 -0.16 7.71
C HIS A 87 7.64 0.45 7.55
N GLY A 88 6.83 0.54 8.60
CA GLY A 88 5.42 1.00 8.53
C GLY A 88 5.16 2.46 8.10
N GLY A 89 6.15 3.14 7.52
CA GLY A 89 6.00 4.39 6.76
C GLY A 89 6.19 4.21 5.25
N MET A 90 6.58 3.01 4.81
CA MET A 90 6.47 2.58 3.43
C MET A 90 4.99 2.26 3.20
N VAL A 91 4.33 2.99 2.32
CA VAL A 91 2.87 2.96 2.10
C VAL A 91 2.51 2.89 0.61
N TRP A 92 3.50 2.56 -0.22
CA TRP A 92 3.31 2.43 -1.66
C TRP A 92 2.62 1.10 -2.02
N ASP A 93 3.01 0.02 -1.34
CA ASP A 93 2.29 -1.24 -1.26
C ASP A 93 0.81 -1.02 -0.95
N GLU A 94 0.53 -0.26 0.11
CA GLU A 94 -0.85 0.02 0.53
C GLU A 94 -1.61 0.78 -0.55
N ALA A 95 -0.96 1.76 -1.18
CA ALA A 95 -1.56 2.56 -2.24
C ALA A 95 -1.90 1.73 -3.47
N VAL A 96 -0.96 0.90 -3.94
CA VAL A 96 -1.15 0.05 -5.12
C VAL A 96 -2.25 -0.99 -4.86
N ALA A 97 -2.25 -1.60 -3.69
CA ALA A 97 -3.28 -2.54 -3.28
C ALA A 97 -4.64 -1.86 -3.15
N PHE A 98 -4.71 -0.67 -2.57
CA PHE A 98 -5.97 0.05 -2.44
C PHE A 98 -6.52 0.53 -3.78
N TRP A 99 -5.66 0.97 -4.72
CA TRP A 99 -6.09 1.27 -6.09
C TRP A 99 -6.65 0.04 -6.81
N LEU A 100 -6.07 -1.16 -6.57
CA LEU A 100 -6.63 -2.41 -7.06
C LEU A 100 -8.03 -2.68 -6.48
N VAL A 101 -8.23 -2.45 -5.18
CA VAL A 101 -9.56 -2.57 -4.55
C VAL A 101 -10.55 -1.60 -5.20
N LEU A 102 -10.19 -0.32 -5.32
CA LEU A 102 -11.06 0.72 -5.91
C LEU A 102 -11.40 0.42 -7.37
N TRP A 103 -10.44 -0.10 -8.13
CA TRP A 103 -10.61 -0.47 -9.52
C TRP A 103 -11.60 -1.62 -9.73
N LEU A 104 -11.59 -2.60 -8.82
CA LEU A 104 -12.42 -3.80 -8.89
C LEU A 104 -13.66 -3.72 -8.00
N LEU A 105 -14.08 -2.52 -7.60
CA LEU A 105 -15.29 -2.37 -6.79
C LEU A 105 -16.53 -2.88 -7.54
N PRO A 106 -17.47 -3.54 -6.83
CA PRO A 106 -18.73 -3.99 -7.44
C PRO A 106 -19.61 -2.82 -7.91
N THR A 107 -19.47 -1.66 -7.29
CA THR A 107 -20.15 -0.41 -7.68
C THR A 107 -19.27 0.79 -7.36
N PRO A 108 -19.23 1.83 -8.21
CA PRO A 108 -18.39 3.01 -7.98
C PRO A 108 -18.98 3.98 -6.93
N ALA A 109 -20.05 3.60 -6.22
CA ALA A 109 -20.72 4.45 -5.25
C ALA A 109 -19.78 4.98 -4.16
N TRP A 110 -19.91 6.27 -3.81
CA TRP A 110 -19.01 6.93 -2.85
C TRP A 110 -18.94 6.19 -1.50
N TRP A 111 -20.08 5.71 -1.01
CA TRP A 111 -20.17 4.98 0.26
C TRP A 111 -19.47 3.62 0.19
N MET A 112 -19.45 2.99 -0.99
CA MET A 112 -18.74 1.72 -1.23
C MET A 112 -17.23 1.94 -1.21
N GLN A 113 -16.73 3.08 -1.72
CA GLN A 113 -15.31 3.45 -1.60
C GLN A 113 -14.91 3.68 -0.14
N GLY A 114 -15.77 4.32 0.67
CA GLY A 114 -15.55 4.46 2.11
C GLY A 114 -15.53 3.11 2.84
N LEU A 115 -16.43 2.19 2.47
CA LEU A 115 -16.42 0.82 2.99
C LEU A 115 -15.15 0.07 2.56
N ALA A 116 -14.71 0.28 1.32
CA ALA A 116 -13.48 -0.31 0.80
C ALA A 116 -12.25 0.17 1.55
N PHE A 117 -12.17 1.46 1.88
CA PHE A 117 -11.12 2.02 2.72
C PHE A 117 -11.07 1.31 4.08
N GLY A 118 -12.23 1.18 4.75
CA GLY A 118 -12.32 0.50 6.04
C GLY A 118 -11.96 -0.99 5.96
N ALA A 119 -12.49 -1.69 4.97
CA ALA A 119 -12.23 -3.12 4.76
C ALA A 119 -10.75 -3.38 4.46
N PHE A 120 -10.15 -2.58 3.56
CA PHE A 120 -8.73 -2.68 3.23
C PHE A 120 -7.85 -2.49 4.45
N ARG A 121 -8.03 -1.39 5.19
CA ARG A 121 -7.27 -1.15 6.42
C ARG A 121 -7.47 -2.24 7.46
N LEU A 122 -8.67 -2.80 7.57
CA LEU A 122 -8.95 -3.90 8.49
C LEU A 122 -8.13 -5.15 8.12
N PHE A 123 -8.15 -5.56 6.86
CA PHE A 123 -7.45 -6.77 6.42
C PHE A 123 -5.93 -6.60 6.35
N ASP A 124 -5.45 -5.41 5.99
CA ASP A 124 -4.04 -5.03 6.03
C ASP A 124 -3.49 -5.09 7.47
N ILE A 125 -4.21 -4.57 8.46
CA ILE A 125 -3.77 -4.60 9.87
C ILE A 125 -3.84 -6.02 10.45
N ILE A 126 -4.90 -6.78 10.12
CA ILE A 126 -5.10 -8.12 10.71
C ILE A 126 -4.19 -9.15 10.05
N LYS A 127 -3.96 -9.05 8.73
CA LYS A 127 -3.29 -10.07 7.90
C LYS A 127 -3.79 -11.49 8.19
N PRO A 128 -5.06 -11.86 7.88
CA PRO A 128 -5.55 -13.22 8.13
C PRO A 128 -4.75 -14.27 7.33
N PRO A 129 -4.65 -15.54 7.80
CA PRO A 129 -4.06 -16.62 7.00
C PRO A 129 -4.76 -16.75 5.64
N PRO A 130 -4.04 -16.88 4.51
CA PRO A 130 -2.63 -17.25 4.40
C PRO A 130 -1.64 -16.08 4.26
N ILE A 131 -2.05 -14.81 4.44
CA ILE A 131 -1.16 -13.63 4.27
C ILE A 131 0.10 -13.79 5.13
N ARG A 132 -0.10 -14.02 6.43
CA ARG A 132 0.99 -14.27 7.40
C ARG A 132 1.91 -15.45 7.03
N PHE A 133 1.43 -16.42 6.25
CA PHE A 133 2.27 -17.54 5.81
C PHE A 133 3.19 -17.16 4.66
N PHE A 134 2.71 -16.31 3.74
CA PHE A 134 3.54 -15.80 2.64
C PHE A 134 4.54 -14.76 3.11
N ASP A 135 4.12 -13.84 3.99
CA ASP A 135 4.98 -12.85 4.67
C ASP A 135 6.26 -13.50 5.26
N GLN A 136 6.10 -14.65 5.93
CA GLN A 136 7.22 -15.38 6.53
C GLN A 136 8.16 -16.07 5.54
N LYS A 137 7.74 -16.29 4.29
CA LYS A 137 8.48 -17.09 3.30
C LYS A 137 9.04 -16.26 2.15
N VAL A 138 8.41 -15.12 1.87
CA VAL A 138 8.72 -14.25 0.74
C VAL A 138 9.25 -12.94 1.32
N GLY A 139 10.57 -12.80 1.34
CA GLY A 139 11.22 -11.60 1.87
C GLY A 139 11.44 -10.50 0.84
N GLY A 140 11.89 -9.35 1.33
CA GLY A 140 12.26 -8.20 0.50
C GLY A 140 11.06 -7.43 -0.04
N GLY A 141 11.32 -6.50 -0.96
CA GLY A 141 10.29 -5.61 -1.51
C GLY A 141 9.16 -6.35 -2.23
N PHE A 142 9.40 -7.56 -2.75
CA PHE A 142 8.33 -8.37 -3.35
C PHE A 142 7.38 -8.92 -2.29
N GLY A 143 7.89 -9.36 -1.14
CA GLY A 143 7.08 -9.77 0.01
C GLY A 143 6.17 -8.65 0.51
N VAL A 144 6.77 -7.47 0.73
CA VAL A 144 6.07 -6.24 1.14
C VAL A 144 4.89 -5.93 0.21
N MET A 145 5.14 -5.87 -1.09
CA MET A 145 4.07 -5.58 -2.05
C MET A 145 3.02 -6.71 -2.14
N LEU A 146 3.42 -7.97 -1.98
CA LEU A 146 2.52 -9.11 -2.09
C LEU A 146 1.53 -9.18 -0.92
N ASP A 147 1.98 -8.88 0.29
CA ASP A 147 1.17 -8.89 1.51
C ASP A 147 -0.11 -8.04 1.36
N ASP A 148 0.05 -6.81 0.86
CA ASP A 148 -1.06 -5.87 0.70
C ASP A 148 -1.96 -6.23 -0.48
N ILE A 149 -1.40 -6.83 -1.54
CA ILE A 149 -2.22 -7.38 -2.64
C ILE A 149 -3.10 -8.53 -2.14
N LEU A 150 -2.60 -9.37 -1.22
CA LEU A 150 -3.43 -10.39 -0.59
C LEU A 150 -4.52 -9.73 0.29
N ALA A 151 -4.19 -8.69 1.07
CA ALA A 151 -5.16 -7.93 1.85
C ALA A 151 -6.25 -7.28 0.96
N ALA A 152 -5.88 -6.77 -0.22
CA ALA A 152 -6.81 -6.30 -1.23
C ALA A 152 -7.76 -7.41 -1.73
N GLY A 153 -7.25 -8.64 -1.92
CA GLY A 153 -8.07 -9.81 -2.26
C GLY A 153 -9.15 -10.11 -1.21
N TYR A 154 -8.78 -10.11 0.09
CA TYR A 154 -9.75 -10.25 1.18
C TYR A 154 -10.78 -9.13 1.20
N SER A 155 -10.33 -7.90 0.97
CA SER A 155 -11.18 -6.71 0.93
C SER A 155 -12.21 -6.82 -0.19
N LEU A 156 -11.79 -7.17 -1.40
CA LEU A 156 -12.68 -7.38 -2.53
C LEU A 156 -13.69 -8.49 -2.25
N LEU A 157 -13.25 -9.64 -1.74
CA LEU A 157 -14.16 -10.72 -1.39
C LEU A 157 -15.24 -10.25 -0.40
N PHE A 158 -14.84 -9.54 0.66
CA PHE A 158 -15.77 -8.98 1.63
C PHE A 158 -16.75 -7.99 1.00
N LEU A 159 -16.27 -7.05 0.17
CA LEU A 159 -17.10 -6.03 -0.48
C LEU A 159 -18.09 -6.65 -1.46
N TYR A 160 -17.68 -7.66 -2.23
CA TYR A 160 -18.57 -8.40 -3.13
C TYR A 160 -19.63 -9.16 -2.35
N LEU A 161 -19.28 -9.79 -1.22
CA LEU A 161 -20.28 -10.42 -0.35
C LEU A 161 -21.29 -9.39 0.14
N VAL A 162 -20.84 -8.25 0.66
CA VAL A 162 -21.75 -7.16 1.09
C VAL A 162 -22.65 -6.69 -0.04
N ALA A 163 -22.11 -6.53 -1.25
CA ALA A 163 -22.88 -6.11 -2.41
C ALA A 163 -23.94 -7.13 -2.86
N LEU A 164 -23.74 -8.43 -2.62
CA LEU A 164 -24.74 -9.46 -2.91
C LEU A 164 -25.94 -9.43 -1.94
N TRP A 165 -25.77 -8.85 -0.75
CA TRP A 165 -26.84 -8.73 0.25
C TRP A 165 -27.67 -7.44 0.10
N LEU A 166 -27.27 -6.53 -0.79
CA LEU A 166 -27.93 -5.25 -1.05
C LEU A 166 -28.72 -5.28 -2.35
#